data_AF-A0A2U1ZV65-F1
#
_entry.id   AF-A0A2U1ZV65-F1
#
_cell.length_a   1.000
_cell.length_b   1.000
_cell.length_c   1.000
_cell.angle_alpha   90.00
_cell.angle_beta   90.00
_cell.angle_gamma   90.00
#
_symmetry.space_group_name_H-M   'P 1'
#
loop_
_entity.id
_entity.type
_entity.pdbx_description
1 polymer ?
#
loop_
_entity_poly.entity_id
_entity_poly.type
_entity_poly.pdbx_seq_one_letter_code
_entity_poly.pdbx_strand_id
1 'polypeptide(L)'
;MDILARIAALGGAARFSELDSSRYRLATLVASGSLEQLDRGGYALPTAPRPIRVAVGLNGAVSCVSALRELGYDMPGDASVVHCSVPRHRGRKAPLPVGVRRHFETFAPGDLPRRVSLVSAAARAAVCLPYDDAVVALDRVTHAADGALRSDVVAAVGRISRSRAAALDVDVDGRSRSRIETEARLALRRAGLRVAAGVDVPGVGEVDLLVEGVLIVELDGYAFHSDRRTFRRDRSRARTALRLGLPTARFSYEDSDPAHVVAEVVALLRALDAGPSRPDPSLSGPILAAVDAVRTAATGPTSAAQGWPHLGAVDRRRLRWLADSDPPR
;
A
#
# COMPACT_ATOMS: atom_id res chain seq x y z
N MET A 1 -29.03 -24.13 -19.42
CA MET A 1 -27.87 -23.78 -18.58
C MET A 1 -28.35 -23.64 -17.14
N ASP A 2 -27.66 -24.21 -16.17
CA ASP A 2 -28.01 -24.04 -14.76
C ASP A 2 -27.75 -22.59 -14.32
N ILE A 3 -28.80 -21.91 -13.86
CA ILE A 3 -28.75 -20.50 -13.46
C ILE A 3 -27.87 -20.33 -12.22
N LEU A 4 -27.91 -21.30 -11.30
CA LEU A 4 -27.12 -21.24 -10.07
C LEU A 4 -25.63 -21.33 -10.41
N ALA A 5 -25.24 -22.27 -11.27
CA ALA A 5 -23.87 -22.35 -11.80
C ALA A 5 -23.43 -21.08 -12.53
N ARG A 6 -24.31 -20.45 -13.33
CA ARG A 6 -23.99 -19.18 -14.01
C ARG A 6 -23.78 -18.03 -13.02
N ILE A 7 -24.61 -17.93 -11.98
CA ILE A 7 -24.43 -16.92 -10.92
C ILE A 7 -23.14 -17.18 -10.14
N ALA A 8 -22.83 -18.43 -9.82
CA ALA A 8 -21.58 -18.81 -9.16
C ALA A 8 -20.36 -18.40 -10.00
N ALA A 9 -20.38 -18.65 -11.31
CA ALA A 9 -19.34 -18.23 -12.25
C ALA A 9 -19.18 -16.71 -12.34
N LEU A 10 -20.22 -15.93 -12.04
CA LEU A 10 -20.18 -14.46 -11.96
C LEU A 10 -19.77 -13.93 -10.57
N GLY A 11 -19.25 -14.80 -9.69
CA GLY A 11 -18.81 -14.43 -8.35
C GLY A 11 -19.92 -14.47 -7.30
N GLY A 12 -21.05 -15.12 -7.60
CA GLY A 12 -22.14 -15.38 -6.66
C GLY A 12 -23.32 -14.41 -6.72
N ALA A 13 -23.25 -13.33 -7.51
CA ALA A 13 -24.41 -12.48 -7.77
C ALA A 13 -24.42 -11.95 -9.21
N ALA A 14 -25.60 -11.70 -9.75
CA ALA A 14 -25.79 -11.24 -11.12
C ALA A 14 -27.04 -10.37 -11.29
N ARG A 15 -27.05 -9.58 -12.38
CA ARG A 15 -28.23 -8.84 -12.83
C ARG A 15 -29.07 -9.73 -13.74
N PHE A 16 -30.38 -9.47 -13.77
CA PHE A 16 -31.33 -10.12 -14.66
C PHE A 16 -30.85 -10.13 -16.12
N SER A 17 -30.30 -9.01 -16.61
CA SER A 17 -29.78 -8.87 -17.97
C SER A 17 -28.62 -9.81 -18.30
N GLU A 18 -28.00 -10.43 -17.31
CA GLU A 18 -26.89 -11.37 -17.46
C GLU A 18 -27.29 -12.82 -17.24
N LEU A 19 -28.54 -13.04 -16.82
CA LEU A 19 -29.11 -14.35 -16.56
C LEU A 19 -30.11 -14.59 -17.68
N ASP A 20 -29.70 -15.33 -18.70
CA ASP A 20 -30.54 -15.78 -19.80
C ASP A 20 -31.67 -16.69 -19.27
N SER A 21 -32.70 -16.08 -18.69
CA SER A 21 -33.72 -16.70 -17.85
C SER A 21 -34.99 -15.85 -17.79
N SER A 22 -36.09 -16.44 -17.34
CA SER A 22 -37.36 -15.75 -17.12
C SER A 22 -37.50 -15.23 -15.69
N ARG A 23 -38.26 -14.14 -15.53
CA ARG A 23 -38.60 -13.60 -14.20
C ARG A 23 -39.33 -14.62 -13.34
N TYR A 24 -40.20 -15.44 -13.95
CA TYR A 24 -40.91 -16.52 -13.27
C TYR A 24 -39.94 -17.52 -12.63
N ARG A 25 -38.98 -18.02 -13.42
CA ARG A 25 -38.01 -19.00 -12.92
C ARG A 25 -37.14 -18.44 -11.79
N LEU A 26 -36.73 -17.18 -11.89
CA LEU A 26 -35.98 -16.51 -10.82
C LEU A 26 -36.84 -16.29 -9.57
N ALA A 27 -38.12 -15.96 -9.72
CA ALA A 27 -39.04 -15.84 -8.59
C ALA A 27 -39.24 -17.19 -7.87
N THR A 28 -39.33 -18.29 -8.61
CA THR A 28 -39.39 -19.65 -8.02
C THR A 28 -38.12 -19.96 -7.21
N LEU A 29 -36.93 -19.66 -7.75
CA LEU A 29 -35.67 -19.88 -7.05
C LEU A 29 -35.49 -18.99 -5.82
N VAL A 30 -36.07 -17.78 -5.85
CA VAL A 30 -36.12 -16.90 -4.67
C VAL A 30 -37.09 -17.46 -3.62
N ALA A 31 -38.28 -17.90 -4.04
CA ALA A 31 -39.26 -18.50 -3.14
C ALA A 31 -38.76 -19.79 -2.49
N SER A 32 -37.93 -20.57 -3.18
CA SER A 32 -37.29 -21.77 -2.63
C SER A 32 -36.05 -21.49 -1.78
N GLY A 33 -35.63 -20.22 -1.63
CA GLY A 33 -34.43 -19.84 -0.89
C GLY A 33 -33.10 -20.18 -1.60
N SER A 34 -33.14 -20.67 -2.84
CA SER A 34 -31.94 -20.96 -3.63
C SER A 34 -31.26 -19.70 -4.15
N LEU A 35 -32.02 -18.59 -4.24
CA LEU A 35 -31.52 -17.26 -4.54
C LEU A 35 -32.12 -16.24 -3.56
N GLU A 36 -31.41 -15.14 -3.40
CA GLU A 36 -31.90 -13.94 -2.74
C GLU A 36 -32.08 -12.82 -3.75
N GLN A 37 -33.18 -12.08 -3.64
CA GLN A 37 -33.37 -10.86 -4.43
C GLN A 37 -32.74 -9.67 -3.69
N LEU A 38 -31.78 -9.01 -4.34
CA LEU A 38 -31.06 -7.86 -3.77
C LEU A 38 -31.84 -6.56 -3.96
N ASP A 39 -32.23 -6.29 -5.20
CA ASP A 39 -32.91 -5.08 -5.65
C ASP A 39 -33.73 -5.38 -6.93
N ARG A 40 -34.21 -4.32 -7.61
CA ARG A 40 -34.87 -4.50 -8.90
C ARG A 40 -33.87 -5.01 -9.96
N GLY A 41 -33.95 -6.32 -10.18
CA GLY A 41 -33.18 -7.02 -11.20
C GLY A 41 -31.81 -7.51 -10.74
N GLY A 42 -31.50 -7.52 -9.45
CA GLY A 42 -30.31 -8.15 -8.88
C GLY A 42 -30.65 -9.41 -8.09
N TYR A 43 -29.89 -10.48 -8.33
CA TYR A 43 -30.05 -11.78 -7.68
C TYR A 43 -28.70 -12.28 -7.15
N ALA A 44 -28.69 -12.93 -6.00
CA ALA A 44 -27.49 -13.48 -5.39
C ALA A 44 -27.74 -14.90 -4.87
N LEU A 45 -26.69 -15.71 -4.85
CA LEU A 45 -26.67 -16.91 -4.00
C LEU A 45 -26.67 -16.48 -2.53
N PRO A 46 -27.28 -17.25 -1.61
CA PRO A 46 -27.20 -16.96 -0.17
C PRO A 46 -25.75 -16.88 0.35
N THR A 47 -24.82 -17.60 -0.28
CA THR A 47 -23.38 -17.61 0.04
C THR A 47 -22.58 -16.51 -0.67
N ALA A 48 -23.22 -15.63 -1.45
CA ALA A 48 -22.52 -14.63 -2.23
C ALA A 48 -21.75 -13.63 -1.34
N PRO A 49 -20.47 -13.34 -1.63
CA PRO A 49 -19.70 -12.37 -0.88
C PRO A 49 -20.36 -10.99 -0.86
N ARG A 50 -20.36 -10.33 0.32
CA ARG A 50 -20.94 -8.98 0.49
C ARG A 50 -20.43 -7.96 -0.54
N PRO A 51 -19.12 -7.88 -0.89
CA PRO A 51 -18.66 -6.96 -1.92
C PRO A 51 -19.37 -7.14 -3.26
N ILE A 52 -19.57 -8.38 -3.68
CA ILE A 52 -20.21 -8.72 -4.96
C ILE A 52 -21.71 -8.42 -4.93
N ARG A 53 -22.40 -8.72 -3.81
CA ARG A 53 -23.81 -8.33 -3.61
C ARG A 53 -23.98 -6.82 -3.72
N VAL A 54 -23.12 -6.03 -3.08
CA VAL A 54 -23.13 -4.56 -3.15
C VAL A 54 -22.89 -4.07 -4.58
N ALA A 55 -21.88 -4.63 -5.28
CA ALA A 55 -21.57 -4.26 -6.66
C ALA A 55 -22.77 -4.51 -7.60
N VAL A 56 -23.43 -5.67 -7.49
CA VAL A 56 -24.61 -6.00 -8.30
C VAL A 56 -25.80 -5.09 -7.96
N GLY A 57 -26.09 -4.87 -6.67
CA GLY A 57 -27.18 -3.98 -6.25
C GLY A 57 -26.96 -2.53 -6.71
N LEU A 58 -25.71 -2.08 -6.79
CA LEU A 58 -25.36 -0.76 -7.32
C LEU A 58 -25.17 -0.74 -8.84
N ASN A 59 -25.24 -1.89 -9.51
CA ASN A 59 -24.86 -2.09 -10.91
C ASN A 59 -23.51 -1.43 -11.22
N GLY A 60 -22.55 -1.71 -10.35
CA GLY A 60 -21.17 -1.28 -10.41
C GLY A 60 -20.23 -2.46 -10.33
N ALA A 61 -18.99 -2.18 -9.95
CA ALA A 61 -17.95 -3.17 -9.72
C ALA A 61 -17.27 -2.93 -8.37
N VAL A 62 -16.82 -3.99 -7.71
CA VAL A 62 -15.94 -3.92 -6.55
C VAL A 62 -14.64 -3.24 -6.99
N SER A 63 -14.18 -2.28 -6.21
CA SER A 63 -13.07 -1.39 -6.58
C SER A 63 -12.28 -0.94 -5.36
N CYS A 64 -11.28 -0.08 -5.58
CA CYS A 64 -10.49 0.55 -4.53
C CYS A 64 -9.85 -0.52 -3.60
N VAL A 65 -9.73 -0.23 -2.31
CA VAL A 65 -9.17 -1.14 -1.31
C VAL A 65 -9.93 -2.46 -1.19
N SER A 66 -11.24 -2.49 -1.47
CA SER A 66 -12.01 -3.74 -1.44
C SER A 66 -11.59 -4.68 -2.56
N ALA A 67 -11.38 -4.18 -3.77
CA ALA A 67 -10.88 -5.01 -4.87
C ALA A 67 -9.44 -5.46 -4.63
N LEU A 68 -8.57 -4.58 -4.11
CA LEU A 68 -7.19 -4.95 -3.76
C LEU A 68 -7.14 -6.05 -2.69
N ARG A 69 -7.99 -6.00 -1.66
CA ARG A 69 -8.10 -7.07 -0.65
C ARG A 69 -8.53 -8.40 -1.25
N GLU A 70 -9.50 -8.39 -2.16
CA GLU A 70 -9.93 -9.61 -2.84
C GLU A 70 -8.87 -10.19 -3.77
N LEU A 71 -7.90 -9.37 -4.21
CA LEU A 71 -6.72 -9.80 -4.94
C LEU A 71 -5.57 -10.25 -4.02
N GLY A 72 -5.80 -10.30 -2.70
CA GLY A 72 -4.83 -10.81 -1.71
C GLY A 72 -3.91 -9.75 -1.10
N TYR A 73 -4.10 -8.46 -1.41
CA TYR A 73 -3.29 -7.41 -0.81
C TYR A 73 -3.81 -7.00 0.57
N ASP A 74 -2.89 -6.89 1.54
CA ASP A 74 -3.18 -6.23 2.82
C ASP A 74 -3.27 -4.71 2.61
N MET A 75 -4.41 -4.11 2.95
CA MET A 75 -4.77 -2.74 2.59
C MET A 75 -5.30 -1.97 3.79
N PRO A 76 -4.93 -0.68 3.96
CA PRO A 76 -5.37 0.14 5.08
C PRO A 76 -6.88 0.43 5.05
N GLY A 77 -7.41 0.80 6.22
CA GLY A 77 -8.81 1.19 6.45
C GLY A 77 -9.73 0.04 6.88
N ASP A 78 -11.01 0.33 7.09
CA ASP A 78 -11.98 -0.65 7.59
C ASP A 78 -12.36 -1.69 6.50
N ALA A 79 -12.18 -2.99 6.80
CA ALA A 79 -12.57 -4.10 5.93
C ALA A 79 -14.08 -4.30 5.82
N SER A 80 -14.85 -3.78 6.79
CA SER A 80 -16.31 -3.81 6.79
C SER A 80 -16.91 -2.85 5.75
N VAL A 81 -16.16 -1.85 5.30
CA VAL A 81 -16.62 -0.89 4.28
C VAL A 81 -16.32 -1.41 2.88
N VAL A 82 -17.37 -1.64 2.08
CA VAL A 82 -17.23 -2.06 0.68
C VAL A 82 -17.09 -0.85 -0.22
N HIS A 83 -16.00 -0.80 -0.98
CA HIS A 83 -15.76 0.22 -1.98
C HIS A 83 -16.20 -0.27 -3.36
N CYS A 84 -17.04 0.51 -4.02
CA CYS A 84 -17.64 0.14 -5.29
C CYS A 84 -17.60 1.32 -6.27
N SER A 85 -17.15 1.05 -7.49
CA SER A 85 -17.21 1.98 -8.61
C SER A 85 -18.52 1.84 -9.36
N VAL A 86 -19.17 2.95 -9.66
CA VAL A 86 -20.42 3.03 -10.41
C VAL A 86 -20.29 4.03 -11.57
N PRO A 87 -20.98 3.82 -12.70
CA PRO A 87 -20.92 4.73 -13.83
C PRO A 87 -21.29 6.18 -13.46
N ARG A 88 -20.58 7.16 -14.03
CA ARG A 88 -20.72 8.60 -13.70
C ARG A 88 -22.14 9.15 -13.82
N HIS A 89 -22.92 8.67 -14.80
CA HIS A 89 -24.26 9.15 -15.10
C HIS A 89 -25.35 8.50 -14.22
N ARG A 90 -25.00 7.56 -13.32
CA ARG A 90 -25.94 7.08 -12.32
C ARG A 90 -26.14 8.16 -11.26
N GLY A 91 -27.35 8.70 -11.17
CA GLY A 91 -27.70 9.66 -10.11
C GLY A 91 -27.65 9.04 -8.71
N ARG A 92 -27.52 9.89 -7.67
CA ARG A 92 -27.54 9.53 -6.23
C ARG A 92 -28.91 9.04 -5.71
N LYS A 93 -29.75 8.44 -6.56
CA LYS A 93 -31.18 8.26 -6.27
C LYS A 93 -31.50 7.21 -5.20
N ALA A 94 -30.63 6.24 -4.97
CA ALA A 94 -30.85 5.20 -3.96
C ALA A 94 -30.00 5.43 -2.70
N PRO A 95 -30.59 5.32 -1.48
CA PRO A 95 -29.83 5.29 -0.24
C PRO A 95 -28.80 4.17 -0.27
N LEU A 96 -27.67 4.39 0.38
CA LEU A 96 -26.62 3.39 0.47
C LEU A 96 -26.92 2.36 1.55
N PRO A 97 -26.60 1.08 1.33
CA PRO A 97 -26.38 0.17 2.44
C PRO A 97 -25.30 0.74 3.37
N VAL A 98 -25.45 0.50 4.67
CA VAL A 98 -24.44 0.85 5.68
C VAL A 98 -23.10 0.20 5.30
N GLY A 99 -22.01 0.92 5.52
CA GLY A 99 -20.66 0.43 5.22
C GLY A 99 -20.40 0.26 3.72
N VAL A 100 -20.84 1.21 2.89
CA VAL A 100 -20.55 1.26 1.46
C VAL A 100 -19.97 2.60 1.08
N ARG A 101 -18.85 2.59 0.35
CA ARG A 101 -18.26 3.76 -0.29
C ARG A 101 -18.41 3.67 -1.80
N ARG A 102 -19.09 4.65 -2.40
CA ARG A 102 -19.32 4.73 -3.85
C ARG A 102 -18.35 5.69 -4.52
N HIS A 103 -17.82 5.27 -5.66
CA HIS A 103 -16.98 6.08 -6.55
C HIS A 103 -17.67 6.25 -7.90
N PHE A 104 -17.96 7.49 -8.29
CA PHE A 104 -18.58 7.78 -9.59
C PHE A 104 -17.50 7.97 -10.64
N GLU A 105 -17.34 6.97 -11.51
CA GLU A 105 -16.23 6.96 -12.46
C GLU A 105 -16.49 6.10 -13.69
N THR A 106 -15.60 6.24 -14.67
CA THR A 106 -15.42 5.24 -15.73
C THR A 106 -14.33 4.30 -15.24
N PHE A 107 -14.56 2.99 -15.33
CA PHE A 107 -13.62 1.98 -14.86
C PHE A 107 -13.54 0.85 -15.90
N ALA A 108 -12.37 0.24 -16.01
CA ALA A 108 -12.17 -0.95 -16.81
C ALA A 108 -12.52 -2.20 -15.98
N PRO A 109 -13.26 -3.17 -16.55
CA PRO A 109 -13.44 -4.46 -15.90
C PRO A 109 -12.08 -5.15 -15.70
N GLY A 110 -11.94 -5.90 -14.61
CA GLY A 110 -10.81 -6.78 -14.37
C GLY A 110 -11.08 -8.20 -14.84
N ASP A 111 -10.11 -9.09 -14.62
CA ASP A 111 -10.19 -10.50 -15.01
C ASP A 111 -11.22 -11.28 -14.17
N LEU A 112 -11.42 -10.86 -12.92
CA LEU A 112 -12.41 -11.44 -12.03
C LEU A 112 -13.79 -10.78 -12.24
N PRO A 113 -14.89 -11.57 -12.23
CA PRO A 113 -16.23 -11.03 -12.33
C PRO A 113 -16.49 -9.93 -11.31
N ARG A 114 -17.17 -8.88 -11.77
CA ARG A 114 -17.64 -7.75 -10.95
C ARG A 114 -16.55 -6.98 -10.23
N ARG A 115 -15.30 -7.07 -10.68
CA ARG A 115 -14.18 -6.27 -10.18
C ARG A 115 -13.65 -5.37 -11.28
N VAL A 116 -13.05 -4.26 -10.86
CA VAL A 116 -12.24 -3.44 -11.75
C VAL A 116 -10.85 -4.06 -11.93
N SER A 117 -10.11 -3.65 -12.96
CA SER A 117 -8.71 -4.09 -13.13
C SER A 117 -7.82 -3.66 -11.95
N LEU A 118 -6.71 -4.36 -11.71
CA LEU A 118 -5.75 -4.03 -10.64
C LEU A 118 -5.31 -2.56 -10.70
N VAL A 119 -4.95 -2.07 -11.89
CA VAL A 119 -4.57 -0.66 -12.11
C VAL A 119 -5.71 0.29 -11.76
N SER A 120 -6.95 -0.02 -12.13
CA SER A 120 -8.12 0.80 -11.80
C SER A 120 -8.39 0.82 -10.28
N ALA A 121 -8.26 -0.33 -9.63
CA ALA A 121 -8.44 -0.48 -8.18
C ALA A 121 -7.38 0.32 -7.41
N ALA A 122 -6.11 0.19 -7.78
CA ALA A 122 -4.99 0.92 -7.19
C ALA A 122 -5.12 2.43 -7.40
N ALA A 123 -5.42 2.88 -8.62
CA ALA A 123 -5.61 4.30 -8.90
C ALA A 123 -6.77 4.90 -8.11
N ARG A 124 -7.89 4.19 -7.99
CA ARG A 124 -9.01 4.63 -7.16
C ARG A 124 -8.66 4.62 -5.67
N ALA A 125 -7.94 3.61 -5.18
CA ALA A 125 -7.46 3.57 -3.80
C ALA A 125 -6.59 4.78 -3.46
N ALA A 126 -5.66 5.12 -4.36
CA ALA A 126 -4.74 6.24 -4.18
C ALA A 126 -5.44 7.60 -4.03
N VAL A 127 -6.59 7.78 -4.69
CA VAL A 127 -7.42 9.01 -4.58
C VAL A 127 -8.39 8.95 -3.39
N CYS A 128 -8.84 7.75 -3.01
CA CYS A 128 -9.83 7.56 -1.95
C CYS A 128 -9.22 7.64 -0.54
N LEU A 129 -8.00 7.15 -0.36
CA LEU A 129 -7.35 7.03 0.93
C LEU A 129 -6.76 8.37 1.42
N PRO A 130 -6.47 8.50 2.73
CA PRO A 130 -5.47 9.46 3.20
C PRO A 130 -4.16 9.32 2.43
N TYR A 131 -3.36 10.38 2.36
CA TYR A 131 -2.19 10.40 1.48
C TYR A 131 -1.17 9.30 1.83
N ASP A 132 -0.82 9.13 3.10
CA ASP A 132 0.17 8.12 3.52
C ASP A 132 -0.35 6.70 3.28
N ASP A 133 -1.61 6.44 3.63
CA ASP A 133 -2.28 5.18 3.31
C ASP A 133 -2.29 4.91 1.80
N ALA A 134 -2.39 5.94 0.96
CA ALA A 134 -2.29 5.80 -0.49
C ALA A 134 -0.86 5.42 -0.92
N VAL A 135 0.18 6.04 -0.36
CA VAL A 135 1.58 5.65 -0.62
C VAL A 135 1.81 4.20 -0.17
N VAL A 136 1.37 3.83 1.03
CA VAL A 136 1.44 2.46 1.56
C VAL A 136 0.77 1.48 0.61
N ALA A 137 -0.47 1.75 0.20
CA ALA A 137 -1.20 0.87 -0.71
C ALA A 137 -0.47 0.71 -2.06
N LEU A 138 0.09 1.80 -2.60
CA LEU A 138 0.80 1.77 -3.88
C LEU A 138 2.19 1.11 -3.76
N ASP A 139 2.94 1.34 -2.68
CA ASP A 139 4.19 0.62 -2.41
C ASP A 139 3.92 -0.89 -2.39
N ARG A 140 2.88 -1.35 -1.68
CA ARG A 140 2.51 -2.78 -1.64
C ARG A 140 2.16 -3.36 -3.02
N VAL A 141 1.30 -2.66 -3.78
CA VAL A 141 0.88 -3.13 -5.11
C VAL A 141 2.05 -3.14 -6.08
N THR A 142 2.90 -2.13 -6.05
CA THR A 142 4.05 -2.03 -6.96
C THR A 142 5.18 -2.98 -6.57
N HIS A 143 5.44 -3.18 -5.28
CA HIS A 143 6.40 -4.14 -4.76
C HIS A 143 6.08 -5.57 -5.22
N ALA A 144 4.82 -6.01 -5.07
CA ALA A 144 4.39 -7.34 -5.48
C ALA A 144 4.49 -7.59 -7.00
N ALA A 145 4.67 -6.53 -7.79
CA ALA A 145 4.85 -6.59 -9.24
C ALA A 145 6.27 -6.19 -9.67
N ASP A 146 7.25 -6.24 -8.76
CA ASP A 146 8.65 -5.86 -9.00
C ASP A 146 8.80 -4.46 -9.64
N GLY A 147 7.93 -3.53 -9.24
CA GLY A 147 7.89 -2.15 -9.74
C GLY A 147 7.19 -1.95 -11.08
N ALA A 148 6.85 -3.02 -11.82
CA ALA A 148 6.34 -2.93 -13.19
C ALA A 148 5.02 -2.13 -13.33
N LEU A 149 4.20 -2.08 -12.28
CA LEU A 149 2.89 -1.41 -12.31
C LEU A 149 2.93 0.08 -11.94
N ARG A 150 4.07 0.61 -11.47
CA ARG A 150 4.12 1.96 -10.89
C ARG A 150 3.68 3.04 -11.88
N SER A 151 4.28 3.07 -13.07
CA SER A 151 4.00 4.08 -14.10
C SER A 151 2.54 4.06 -14.53
N ASP A 152 1.98 2.88 -14.79
CA ASP A 152 0.60 2.71 -15.20
C ASP A 152 -0.39 3.15 -14.12
N VAL A 153 -0.12 2.82 -12.86
CA VAL A 153 -0.95 3.24 -11.73
C VAL A 153 -0.88 4.75 -11.54
N VAL A 154 0.31 5.36 -11.53
CA VAL A 154 0.47 6.82 -11.40
C VAL A 154 -0.22 7.55 -12.56
N ALA A 155 -0.07 7.05 -13.80
CA ALA A 155 -0.78 7.60 -14.96
C ALA A 155 -2.31 7.48 -14.82
N ALA A 156 -2.81 6.34 -14.33
CA ALA A 156 -4.23 6.15 -14.06
C ALA A 156 -4.75 7.07 -12.94
N VAL A 157 -3.97 7.31 -11.88
CA VAL A 157 -4.27 8.34 -10.87
C VAL A 157 -4.37 9.72 -11.53
N GLY A 158 -3.47 10.04 -12.46
CA GLY A 158 -3.43 11.33 -13.15
C GLY A 158 -4.69 11.65 -13.94
N ARG A 159 -5.39 10.62 -14.44
CA ARG A 159 -6.70 10.75 -15.10
C ARG A 159 -7.83 11.09 -14.12
N ILE A 160 -7.64 10.85 -12.82
CA ILE A 160 -8.61 11.16 -11.75
C ILE A 160 -8.22 12.48 -11.05
N SER A 161 -6.94 12.64 -10.70
CA SER A 161 -6.39 13.82 -10.02
C SER A 161 -4.91 13.99 -10.37
N ARG A 162 -4.59 15.01 -11.19
CA ARG A 162 -3.22 15.31 -11.63
C ARG A 162 -2.27 15.67 -10.49
N SER A 163 -2.73 16.49 -9.54
CA SER A 163 -1.90 16.87 -8.38
C SER A 163 -1.60 15.68 -7.49
N ARG A 164 -2.57 14.77 -7.33
CA ARG A 164 -2.38 13.52 -6.57
C ARG A 164 -1.35 12.62 -7.24
N ALA A 165 -1.42 12.47 -8.57
CA ALA A 165 -0.45 11.68 -9.32
C ALA A 165 0.96 12.26 -9.22
N ALA A 166 1.13 13.56 -9.42
CA ALA A 166 2.42 14.23 -9.29
C ALA A 166 3.01 14.05 -7.88
N ALA A 167 2.17 14.16 -6.85
CA ALA A 167 2.61 13.92 -5.48
C ALA A 167 3.05 12.45 -5.26
N LEU A 168 2.25 11.48 -5.71
CA LEU A 168 2.57 10.05 -5.54
C LEU A 168 3.78 9.63 -6.36
N ASP A 169 4.04 10.27 -7.50
CA ASP A 169 5.23 10.00 -8.31
C ASP A 169 6.54 10.32 -7.57
N VAL A 170 6.48 11.25 -6.60
CA VAL A 170 7.60 11.59 -5.71
C VAL A 170 7.75 10.57 -4.57
N ASP A 171 6.64 10.20 -3.91
CA ASP A 171 6.70 9.51 -2.62
C ASP A 171 6.49 8.00 -2.69
N VAL A 172 5.84 7.47 -3.72
CA VAL A 172 5.82 6.02 -3.95
C VAL A 172 7.24 5.61 -4.27
N ASP A 173 7.66 4.44 -3.80
CA ASP A 173 8.98 3.88 -4.05
C ASP A 173 8.84 2.47 -4.64
N GLY A 174 8.02 1.62 -4.02
CA GLY A 174 7.78 0.23 -4.40
C GLY A 174 8.79 -0.77 -3.82
N ARG A 175 9.81 -0.32 -3.09
CA ARG A 175 10.76 -1.20 -2.39
C ARG A 175 10.40 -1.47 -0.93
N SER A 176 9.65 -0.58 -0.28
CA SER A 176 9.16 -0.81 1.08
C SER A 176 8.24 -2.03 1.11
N ARG A 177 8.59 -2.98 1.97
CA ARG A 177 7.93 -4.30 2.07
C ARG A 177 6.77 -4.28 3.03
N SER A 178 6.77 -3.35 3.98
CA SER A 178 5.75 -3.22 5.01
C SER A 178 5.17 -1.81 5.11
N ARG A 179 4.01 -1.70 5.76
CA ARG A 179 3.39 -0.41 6.06
C ARG A 179 4.32 0.47 6.90
N ILE A 180 4.96 -0.14 7.89
CA ILE A 180 5.79 0.56 8.86
C ILE A 180 7.06 1.13 8.22
N GLU A 181 7.66 0.39 7.28
CA GLU A 181 8.77 0.89 6.44
C GLU A 181 8.37 2.09 5.60
N THR A 182 7.21 2.04 4.92
CA THR A 182 6.72 3.18 4.13
C THR A 182 6.46 4.39 5.03
N GLU A 183 5.79 4.21 6.18
CA GLU A 183 5.46 5.30 7.09
C GLU A 183 6.71 5.95 7.70
N ALA A 184 7.67 5.16 8.18
CA ALA A 184 8.96 5.65 8.67
C ALA A 184 9.76 6.36 7.58
N ARG A 185 9.83 5.80 6.36
CA ARG A 185 10.47 6.43 5.20
C ARG A 185 9.89 7.80 4.91
N LEU A 186 8.55 7.91 4.86
CA LEU A 186 7.88 9.17 4.63
C LEU A 186 8.18 10.15 5.76
N ALA A 187 8.10 9.74 7.03
CA ALA A 187 8.38 10.60 8.17
C ALA A 187 9.82 11.15 8.17
N LEU A 188 10.81 10.30 7.91
CA LEU A 188 12.23 10.69 7.80
C LEU A 188 12.47 11.63 6.63
N ARG A 189 11.90 11.35 5.44
CA ARG A 189 11.96 12.29 4.30
C ARG A 189 11.36 13.65 4.64
N ARG A 190 10.29 13.68 5.43
CA ARG A 190 9.65 14.93 5.85
C ARG A 190 10.46 15.71 6.87
N ALA A 191 11.29 15.02 7.65
CA ALA A 191 12.28 15.62 8.53
C ALA A 191 13.49 16.22 7.78
N GLY A 192 13.47 16.18 6.44
CA GLY A 192 14.54 16.73 5.60
C GLY A 192 15.64 15.73 5.26
N LEU A 193 15.49 14.47 5.68
CA LEU A 193 16.50 13.44 5.49
C LEU A 193 16.40 12.77 4.12
N ARG A 194 17.53 12.35 3.58
CA ARG A 194 17.62 11.47 2.40
C ARG A 194 17.43 10.03 2.84
N VAL A 195 16.49 9.33 2.23
CA VAL A 195 16.14 7.97 2.63
C VAL A 195 15.95 7.09 1.40
N ALA A 196 16.65 5.97 1.35
CA ALA A 196 16.42 4.90 0.40
C ALA A 196 15.87 3.66 1.10
N ALA A 197 14.85 3.02 0.52
CA ALA A 197 14.27 1.78 1.02
C ALA A 197 14.80 0.55 0.27
N GLY A 198 14.77 -0.61 0.94
CA GLY A 198 15.10 -1.92 0.37
C GLY A 198 16.46 -1.91 -0.30
N VAL A 199 17.50 -1.53 0.44
CA VAL A 199 18.84 -1.30 -0.12
C VAL A 199 19.71 -2.53 0.10
N ASP A 200 20.20 -3.13 -0.99
CA ASP A 200 21.20 -4.20 -0.91
C ASP A 200 22.58 -3.65 -0.57
N VAL A 201 23.05 -3.95 0.64
CA VAL A 201 24.39 -3.56 1.11
C VAL A 201 25.36 -4.75 0.97
N PRO A 202 26.51 -4.59 0.29
CA PRO A 202 27.48 -5.68 0.09
C PRO A 202 27.89 -6.37 1.40
N GLY A 203 27.74 -7.69 1.49
CA GLY A 203 28.08 -8.48 2.68
C GLY A 203 27.11 -8.35 3.85
N VAL A 204 26.12 -7.45 3.78
CA VAL A 204 25.03 -7.30 4.76
C VAL A 204 23.72 -7.85 4.18
N GLY A 205 23.45 -7.67 2.89
CA GLY A 205 22.17 -7.96 2.24
C GLY A 205 21.20 -6.77 2.31
N GLU A 206 19.95 -6.99 1.92
CA GLU A 206 18.93 -5.94 1.89
C GLU A 206 18.58 -5.41 3.29
N VAL A 207 18.66 -4.10 3.47
CA VAL A 207 18.24 -3.39 4.67
C VAL A 207 16.98 -2.58 4.41
N ASP A 208 16.15 -2.40 5.43
CA ASP A 208 14.85 -1.72 5.29
C ASP A 208 15.01 -0.28 4.80
N LEU A 209 15.82 0.52 5.50
CA LEU A 209 16.11 1.91 5.15
C LEU A 209 17.61 2.23 5.30
N LEU A 210 18.14 3.02 4.38
CA LEU A 210 19.45 3.67 4.49
C LEU A 210 19.25 5.20 4.49
N VAL A 211 19.61 5.83 5.60
CA VAL A 211 19.39 7.25 5.88
C VAL A 211 20.70 8.02 5.73
N GLU A 212 20.66 9.08 4.91
CA GLU A 212 21.80 9.95 4.57
C GLU A 212 23.04 9.20 4.03
N GLY A 213 22.89 7.92 3.65
CA GLY A 213 24.01 7.07 3.29
C GLY A 213 24.91 6.67 4.48
N VAL A 214 24.52 6.96 5.72
CA VAL A 214 25.39 6.77 6.89
C VAL A 214 24.79 5.85 7.96
N LEU A 215 23.46 5.81 8.07
CA LEU A 215 22.77 5.04 9.11
C LEU A 215 21.79 4.05 8.47
N ILE A 216 21.95 2.77 8.78
CA ILE A 216 20.94 1.76 8.48
C ILE A 216 19.85 1.83 9.55
N VAL A 217 18.59 1.82 9.14
CA VAL A 217 17.43 1.73 10.02
C VAL A 217 16.65 0.47 9.65
N GLU A 218 16.53 -0.46 10.60
CA GLU A 218 15.76 -1.71 10.46
C GLU A 218 14.52 -1.61 11.36
N LEU A 219 13.35 -1.97 10.82
CA LEU A 219 12.06 -1.93 11.51
C LEU A 219 11.55 -3.36 11.66
N ASP A 220 11.88 -3.98 12.79
CA ASP A 220 11.55 -5.37 13.04
C ASP A 220 10.04 -5.51 13.31
N GLY A 221 9.29 -6.05 12.35
CA GLY A 221 7.99 -6.62 12.63
C GLY A 221 8.14 -7.78 13.62
N TYR A 222 7.30 -7.83 14.67
CA TYR A 222 7.32 -8.93 15.63
C TYR A 222 6.94 -10.24 14.93
N ALA A 223 7.93 -11.02 14.49
CA ALA A 223 7.72 -12.38 14.00
C ALA A 223 8.06 -13.37 15.12
N PHE A 224 7.04 -14.00 15.70
CA PHE A 224 7.13 -15.01 16.77
C PHE A 224 7.95 -16.28 16.44
N HIS A 225 8.65 -16.34 15.31
CA HIS A 225 9.35 -17.54 14.83
C HIS A 225 10.72 -17.27 14.19
N SER A 226 11.58 -16.44 14.79
CA SER A 226 12.98 -16.44 14.36
C SER A 226 13.69 -17.72 14.85
N ASP A 227 13.95 -18.67 13.95
CA ASP A 227 14.82 -19.81 14.25
C ASP A 227 16.21 -19.32 14.70
N ARG A 228 16.92 -20.13 15.51
CA ARG A 228 18.24 -19.75 16.06
C ARG A 228 19.26 -19.37 14.97
N ARG A 229 19.06 -19.87 13.74
CA ARG A 229 19.91 -19.58 12.58
C ARG A 229 19.68 -18.16 12.07
N THR A 230 18.43 -17.72 11.95
CA THR A 230 18.07 -16.35 11.56
C THR A 230 18.62 -15.33 12.55
N PHE A 231 18.44 -15.60 13.83
CA PHE A 231 18.99 -14.78 14.91
C PHE A 231 20.53 -14.64 14.89
N ARG A 232 21.25 -15.72 14.54
CA ARG A 232 22.71 -15.69 14.36
C ARG A 232 23.12 -14.91 13.11
N ARG A 233 22.38 -15.09 12.01
CA ARG A 233 22.60 -14.36 10.76
C ARG A 233 22.45 -12.86 10.97
N ASP A 234 21.40 -12.41 11.63
CA ASP A 234 21.15 -10.99 11.87
C ASP A 234 22.26 -10.34 12.71
N ARG A 235 22.75 -11.02 13.77
CA ARG A 235 23.94 -10.55 14.50
C ARG A 235 25.20 -10.49 13.66
N SER A 236 25.34 -11.41 12.71
CA SER A 236 26.47 -11.38 11.78
C SER A 236 26.36 -10.18 10.85
N ARG A 237 25.17 -9.93 10.30
CA ARG A 237 24.87 -8.77 9.43
C ARG A 237 25.16 -7.45 10.14
N ALA A 238 24.70 -7.29 11.38
CA ALA A 238 24.94 -6.08 12.17
C ALA A 238 26.44 -5.82 12.39
N ARG A 239 27.22 -6.85 12.71
CA ARG A 239 28.69 -6.71 12.85
C ARG A 239 29.35 -6.37 11.51
N THR A 240 28.91 -6.97 10.41
CA THR A 240 29.42 -6.62 9.08
C THR A 240 29.10 -5.16 8.75
N ALA A 241 27.87 -4.72 8.94
CA ALA A 241 27.44 -3.35 8.69
C ALA A 241 28.30 -2.33 9.47
N LEU A 242 28.53 -2.58 10.76
CA LEU A 242 29.41 -1.75 11.58
C LEU A 242 30.85 -1.69 11.02
N ARG A 243 31.42 -2.82 10.59
CA ARG A 243 32.75 -2.86 9.94
C ARG A 243 32.79 -2.08 8.63
N LEU A 244 31.68 -2.02 7.88
CA LEU A 244 31.57 -1.20 6.67
C LEU A 244 31.37 0.29 6.97
N GLY A 245 31.34 0.69 8.25
CA GLY A 245 31.08 2.06 8.65
C GLY A 245 29.60 2.45 8.52
N LEU A 246 28.70 1.47 8.49
CA LEU A 246 27.25 1.64 8.44
C LEU A 246 26.64 1.13 9.75
N PRO A 247 26.64 1.93 10.83
CA PRO A 247 25.91 1.56 12.04
C PRO A 247 24.44 1.28 11.73
N THR A 248 23.85 0.38 12.53
CA THR A 248 22.45 -0.03 12.39
C THR A 248 21.67 0.37 13.63
N ALA A 249 20.62 1.19 13.45
CA ALA A 249 19.57 1.40 14.42
C ALA A 249 18.45 0.40 14.14
N ARG A 250 17.98 -0.31 15.16
CA ARG A 250 16.94 -1.32 15.03
C ARG A 250 15.80 -0.99 15.97
N PHE A 251 14.61 -0.87 15.43
CA PHE A 251 13.39 -0.57 16.15
C PHE A 251 12.54 -1.83 16.24
N SER A 252 12.03 -2.14 17.43
CA SER A 252 10.99 -3.15 17.58
C SER A 252 9.69 -2.64 16.96
N TYR A 253 8.72 -3.53 16.74
CA TYR A 253 7.40 -3.11 16.25
C TYR A 253 6.77 -2.06 17.18
N GLU A 254 6.92 -2.22 18.49
CA GLU A 254 6.43 -1.34 19.53
C GLU A 254 7.12 0.05 19.51
N ASP A 255 8.38 0.10 19.09
CA ASP A 255 9.17 1.33 18.99
C ASP A 255 9.13 1.96 17.57
N SER A 256 8.40 1.36 16.63
CA SER A 256 8.44 1.78 15.23
C SER A 256 7.38 2.84 14.89
N ASP A 257 6.88 3.57 15.89
CA ASP A 257 6.08 4.78 15.66
C ASP A 257 6.89 5.81 14.84
N PRO A 258 6.34 6.38 13.75
CA PRO A 258 7.12 7.26 12.88
C PRO A 258 7.70 8.49 13.56
N ALA A 259 7.04 9.08 14.56
CA ALA A 259 7.55 10.26 15.26
C ALA A 259 8.74 9.88 16.15
N HIS A 260 8.63 8.75 16.87
CA HIS A 260 9.73 8.21 17.66
C HIS A 260 10.94 7.84 16.80
N VAL A 261 10.71 7.12 15.68
CA VAL A 261 11.78 6.76 14.73
C VAL A 261 12.51 8.02 14.22
N VAL A 262 11.79 9.07 13.86
CA VAL A 262 12.40 10.34 13.43
C VAL A 262 13.26 10.94 14.54
N ALA A 263 12.74 11.03 15.77
CA ALA A 263 13.46 11.62 16.89
C ALA A 263 14.78 10.89 17.19
N GLU A 264 14.72 9.56 17.27
CA GLU A 264 15.89 8.70 17.50
C GLU A 264 16.89 8.77 16.35
N VAL A 265 16.44 8.66 15.09
CA VAL A 265 17.32 8.75 13.93
C VAL A 265 18.03 10.11 13.87
N VAL A 266 17.33 11.22 14.14
CA VAL A 266 17.95 12.54 14.18
C VAL A 266 18.98 12.64 15.31
N ALA A 267 18.70 12.10 16.50
CA ALA A 267 19.66 12.07 17.60
C ALA A 267 20.91 11.24 17.26
N LEU A 268 20.72 10.07 16.67
CA LEU A 268 21.81 9.20 16.23
C LEU A 268 22.66 9.84 15.13
N LEU A 269 22.04 10.47 14.14
CA LEU A 269 22.77 11.21 13.11
C LEU A 269 23.60 12.34 13.71
N ARG A 270 23.10 13.08 14.72
CA ARG A 270 23.90 14.09 15.43
C ARG A 270 25.08 13.46 16.18
N ALA A 271 24.89 12.31 16.82
CA ALA A 271 25.96 11.60 17.51
C ALA A 271 27.05 11.09 16.55
N LEU A 272 26.68 10.82 15.29
CA LEU A 272 27.59 10.44 14.20
C LEU A 272 28.20 11.66 13.47
N ASP A 273 27.93 12.89 13.92
CA ASP A 273 28.28 14.13 13.22
C ASP A 273 27.78 14.17 11.76
N ALA A 274 26.64 13.52 11.52
CA ALA A 274 26.01 13.28 10.22
C ALA A 274 26.95 12.66 9.16
N GLY A 275 28.08 12.09 9.57
CA GLY A 275 29.08 11.49 8.71
C GLY A 275 29.08 9.95 8.79
N PRO A 276 29.62 9.27 7.77
CA PRO A 276 29.81 7.84 7.85
C PRO A 276 30.84 7.48 8.93
N SER A 277 30.57 6.44 9.71
CA SER A 277 31.58 5.84 10.57
C SER A 277 32.75 5.34 9.72
N ARG A 278 33.97 5.40 10.28
CA ARG A 278 35.16 4.90 9.58
C ARG A 278 35.03 3.38 9.36
N PRO A 279 35.13 2.90 8.11
CA PRO A 279 35.14 1.47 7.85
C PRO A 279 36.43 0.83 8.38
N ASP A 280 36.38 -0.48 8.58
CA ASP A 280 37.51 -1.31 8.97
C ASP A 280 38.61 -1.20 7.89
N PRO A 281 39.84 -0.78 8.25
CA PRO A 281 40.92 -0.56 7.30
C PRO A 281 41.42 -1.84 6.61
N SER A 282 41.04 -3.03 7.11
CA SER A 282 41.38 -4.31 6.49
C SER A 282 40.47 -4.68 5.31
N LEU A 283 39.38 -3.94 5.07
CA LEU A 283 38.46 -4.20 3.98
C LEU A 283 39.10 -3.89 2.62
N SER A 284 38.78 -4.71 1.62
CA SER A 284 39.32 -4.55 0.28
C SER A 284 38.74 -3.32 -0.44
N GLY A 285 39.55 -2.70 -1.30
CA GLY A 285 39.13 -1.55 -2.12
C GLY A 285 37.82 -1.78 -2.89
N PRO A 286 37.60 -2.93 -3.55
CA PRO A 286 36.34 -3.21 -4.23
C PRO A 286 35.10 -3.20 -3.32
N ILE A 287 35.21 -3.71 -2.09
CA ILE A 287 34.08 -3.69 -1.13
C ILE A 287 33.78 -2.24 -0.72
N LEU A 288 34.83 -1.46 -0.40
CA LEU A 288 34.68 -0.06 -0.02
C LEU A 288 34.05 0.78 -1.14
N ALA A 289 34.48 0.57 -2.40
CA ALA A 289 33.91 1.23 -3.56
C ALA A 289 32.43 0.86 -3.77
N ALA A 290 32.07 -0.41 -3.58
CA ALA A 290 30.68 -0.85 -3.69
C ALA A 290 29.78 -0.23 -2.61
N VAL A 291 30.27 -0.14 -1.37
CA VAL A 291 29.55 0.55 -0.28
C VAL A 291 29.39 2.03 -0.59
N ASP A 292 30.43 2.70 -1.07
CA ASP A 292 30.37 4.13 -1.41
C ASP A 292 29.38 4.42 -2.55
N ALA A 293 29.29 3.53 -3.54
CA ALA A 293 28.27 3.60 -4.57
C ALA A 293 26.85 3.48 -4.00
N VAL A 294 26.63 2.56 -3.05
CA VAL A 294 25.34 2.43 -2.34
C VAL A 294 25.00 3.70 -1.57
N ARG A 295 25.97 4.29 -0.85
CA ARG A 295 25.76 5.56 -0.13
C ARG A 295 25.37 6.69 -1.07
N THR A 296 26.12 6.84 -2.16
CA THR A 296 25.88 7.88 -3.16
C THR A 296 24.48 7.73 -3.75
N ALA A 297 24.09 6.52 -4.14
CA ALA A 297 22.75 6.23 -4.63
C ALA A 297 21.66 6.55 -3.60
N ALA A 298 21.89 6.20 -2.33
CA ALA A 298 20.95 6.51 -1.24
C ALA A 298 20.81 8.01 -1.00
N THR A 299 21.84 8.81 -1.26
CA THR A 299 21.81 10.27 -1.16
C THR A 299 21.44 10.99 -2.46
N GLY A 300 21.03 10.26 -3.49
CA GLY A 300 20.66 10.82 -4.78
C GLY A 300 19.40 11.71 -4.73
N PRO A 301 19.13 12.51 -5.79
CA PRO A 301 18.00 13.45 -5.82
C PRO A 301 16.63 12.81 -5.61
N THR A 302 16.46 11.55 -6.03
CA THR A 302 15.22 10.77 -5.86
C THR A 302 14.92 10.42 -4.40
N SER A 303 15.97 10.28 -3.59
CA SER A 303 15.89 10.02 -2.15
C SER A 303 15.77 11.30 -1.33
N ALA A 304 16.01 12.47 -1.95
CA ALA A 304 16.02 13.74 -1.26
C ALA A 304 14.62 14.21 -0.86
N ALA A 305 14.53 14.74 0.36
CA ALA A 305 13.37 15.40 0.91
C ALA A 305 13.01 16.63 0.07
N GLN A 306 11.85 16.64 -0.58
CA GLN A 306 11.31 17.86 -1.19
C GLN A 306 10.52 18.71 -0.18
N GLY A 307 10.38 18.27 1.07
CA GLY A 307 9.35 18.77 1.99
C GLY A 307 7.96 18.26 1.60
N TRP A 308 6.88 18.94 2.00
CA TRP A 308 5.52 18.63 1.54
C TRP A 308 4.97 19.58 0.45
N PRO A 309 5.81 20.28 -0.37
CA PRO A 309 5.31 21.27 -1.32
C PRO A 309 4.43 20.60 -2.39
N HIS A 310 4.67 19.33 -2.71
CA HIS A 310 3.88 18.53 -3.64
C HIS A 310 2.48 18.20 -3.11
N LEU A 311 2.26 18.24 -1.80
CA LEU A 311 0.95 17.96 -1.18
C LEU A 311 0.06 19.21 -1.15
N GLY A 312 -1.21 19.03 -1.51
CA GLY A 312 -2.24 20.07 -1.35
C GLY A 312 -2.65 20.30 0.11
N ALA A 313 -3.28 21.43 0.40
CA ALA A 313 -3.65 21.82 1.78
C ALA A 313 -4.49 20.77 2.53
N VAL A 314 -5.40 20.07 1.83
CA VAL A 314 -6.23 19.01 2.42
C VAL A 314 -5.38 17.82 2.88
N ASP A 315 -4.42 17.40 2.06
CA ASP A 315 -3.52 16.29 2.39
C ASP A 315 -2.58 16.68 3.53
N ARG A 316 -2.07 17.92 3.51
CA ARG A 316 -1.24 18.43 4.61
C ARG A 316 -1.96 18.39 5.96
N ARG A 317 -3.24 18.78 6.01
CA ARG A 317 -4.02 18.80 7.27
C ARG A 317 -4.24 17.42 7.87
N ARG A 318 -4.42 16.39 7.05
CA ARG A 318 -4.69 15.01 7.52
C ARG A 318 -3.48 14.34 8.14
N LEU A 319 -2.29 14.85 7.86
CA LEU A 319 -1.02 14.30 8.34
C LEU A 319 -0.43 15.08 9.53
N ARG A 320 -0.99 16.26 9.88
CA ARG A 320 -0.58 17.02 11.08
C ARG A 320 -0.72 16.22 12.37
N TRP A 321 -1.60 15.22 12.39
CA TRP A 321 -1.79 14.34 13.55
C TRP A 321 -0.54 13.54 13.92
N LEU A 322 0.39 13.30 12.98
CA LEU A 322 1.68 12.63 13.26
C LEU A 322 2.74 13.59 13.83
N ALA A 323 2.60 14.90 13.61
CA ALA A 323 3.58 15.90 14.06
C ALA A 323 3.29 16.43 15.47
N ASP A 324 2.03 16.34 15.93
CA ASP A 324 1.59 16.82 17.24
C ASP A 324 1.62 15.71 18.32
N SER A 325 2.08 14.50 17.99
CA SER A 325 2.40 13.45 18.95
C SER A 325 3.73 13.78 19.62
N ASP A 326 3.70 14.64 20.65
CA ASP A 326 4.80 14.76 21.60
C ASP A 326 5.18 13.35 22.09
N PRO A 327 6.47 12.97 22.12
CA PRO A 327 6.87 11.71 22.72
C PRO A 327 6.37 11.66 24.18
N PRO A 328 5.90 10.50 24.67
CA PRO A 328 5.54 10.38 26.08
C PRO A 328 6.75 10.81 26.92
N ARG A 329 6.51 11.79 27.81
CA ARG A 329 7.51 12.39 28.70
C ARG A 329 8.13 11.37 29.64
#